data_AF-A0A819MQP1-F1
#
_entry.id   AF-A0A819MQP1-F1
#
_cell.length_a   1.000
_cell.length_b   1.000
_cell.length_c   1.000
_cell.angle_alpha   90.00
_cell.angle_beta   90.00
_cell.angle_gamma   90.00
#
_symmetry.space_group_name_H-M   'P 1'
#
loop_
_entity.id
_entity.type
_entity.pdbx_description
1 polymer ?
#
loop_
_entity_poly.entity_id
_entity_poly.type
_entity_poly.pdbx_seq_one_letter_code
_entity_poly.pdbx_strand_id
1 'polypeptide(L)'
;MPAKNFGTYEDFMEGLKLFDKESNGMMSLAELTQVLVAMAEKLDPRIVEEILRSTETKDDAEGMFNYDIFVKALLKGPFPNEST
;
A
#
# COMPACT_ATOMS: atom_id res chain seq x y z
N MET A 1 7.43 23.97 -3.80
CA MET A 1 8.00 22.76 -3.18
C MET A 1 8.17 21.75 -4.31
N PRO A 2 9.35 21.11 -4.52
CA PRO A 2 9.42 20.06 -5.52
C PRO A 2 8.48 18.94 -5.07
N ALA A 3 7.58 18.50 -5.95
CA ALA A 3 6.71 17.38 -5.67
C ALA A 3 7.61 16.21 -5.25
N LYS A 4 7.45 15.73 -4.01
CA LYS A 4 8.03 14.45 -3.61
C LYS A 4 7.40 13.43 -4.58
N ASN A 5 8.20 12.90 -5.50
CA ASN A 5 7.75 11.83 -6.40
C ASN A 5 7.54 10.58 -5.53
N PHE A 6 6.33 10.42 -5.00
CA PHE A 6 5.94 9.26 -4.18
C PHE A 6 5.70 8.00 -5.02
N GLY A 7 5.98 8.03 -6.33
CA GLY A 7 5.64 6.98 -7.30
C GLY A 7 4.24 7.19 -7.88
N THR A 8 4.04 6.79 -9.14
CA THR A 8 2.73 6.73 -9.78
C THR A 8 2.00 5.44 -9.41
N TYR A 9 0.71 5.34 -9.73
CA TYR A 9 -0.05 4.10 -9.56
C TYR A 9 0.67 2.90 -10.23
N GLU A 10 1.19 3.10 -11.43
CA GLU A 10 1.93 2.08 -12.18
C GLU A 10 3.19 1.62 -11.44
N ASP A 11 3.96 2.56 -10.86
CA ASP A 11 5.16 2.22 -10.09
C ASP A 11 4.84 1.30 -8.89
N PHE A 12 3.76 1.61 -8.16
CA PHE A 12 3.31 0.77 -7.03
C PHE A 12 2.82 -0.60 -7.49
N MET A 13 2.05 -0.65 -8.57
CA MET A 13 1.51 -1.90 -9.10
C MET A 13 2.62 -2.83 -9.60
N GLU A 14 3.62 -2.30 -10.30
CA GLU A 14 4.78 -3.06 -10.75
C GLU A 14 5.59 -3.62 -9.57
N GLY A 15 5.77 -2.83 -8.51
CA GLY A 15 6.47 -3.27 -7.30
C GLY A 15 5.71 -4.36 -6.52
N LEU A 16 4.40 -4.19 -6.30
CA LEU A 16 3.59 -5.14 -5.53
C LEU A 16 3.35 -6.45 -6.28
N LYS A 17 3.33 -6.42 -7.62
CA LYS A 17 3.23 -7.63 -8.45
C LYS A 17 4.39 -8.60 -8.24
N LEU A 18 5.55 -8.15 -7.75
CA LEU A 18 6.67 -9.02 -7.38
C LEU A 18 6.34 -9.97 -6.22
N PHE A 19 5.32 -9.64 -5.42
CA PHE A 19 4.85 -10.43 -4.29
C PHE A 19 3.56 -11.22 -4.59
N ASP A 20 2.88 -10.92 -5.69
CA ASP A 20 1.70 -11.65 -6.16
C ASP A 20 2.11 -12.93 -6.91
N LYS A 21 2.33 -14.00 -6.13
CA LYS A 21 2.78 -15.31 -6.63
C LYS A 21 1.76 -15.97 -7.56
N GLU A 22 0.47 -15.65 -7.41
CA GLU A 22 -0.63 -16.27 -8.15
C GLU A 22 -1.10 -15.41 -9.33
N SER A 23 -0.58 -14.18 -9.47
CA SER A 23 -1.03 -13.18 -10.45
C SER A 23 -2.54 -12.93 -10.39
N ASN A 24 -3.10 -12.93 -9.17
CA ASN A 24 -4.54 -12.82 -8.92
C ASN A 24 -4.97 -11.44 -8.36
N GLY A 25 -4.03 -10.52 -8.17
CA GLY A 25 -4.30 -9.20 -7.58
C GLY A 25 -4.31 -9.18 -6.05
N MET A 26 -3.91 -10.27 -5.41
CA MET A 26 -3.86 -10.43 -3.95
C MET A 26 -2.41 -10.55 -3.47
N MET A 27 -2.15 -10.05 -2.27
CA MET A 27 -0.88 -10.18 -1.57
C MET A 27 -1.15 -10.47 -0.10
N SER A 28 -0.22 -11.12 0.60
CA SER A 28 -0.33 -11.28 2.05
C SER A 28 -0.15 -9.93 2.75
N LEU A 29 -1.09 -9.57 3.62
CA LEU A 29 -1.02 -8.31 4.38
C LEU A 29 0.19 -8.31 5.34
N ALA A 30 0.57 -9.50 5.82
CA ALA A 30 1.76 -9.70 6.64
C ALA A 30 3.05 -9.46 5.83
N GLU A 31 3.14 -9.97 4.60
CA GLU A 31 4.28 -9.71 3.71
C GLU A 31 4.37 -8.20 3.40
N LEU A 32 3.25 -7.52 3.15
CA LEU A 32 3.25 -6.06 2.91
C LEU A 32 3.84 -5.31 4.11
N THR A 33 3.35 -5.62 5.31
CA THR A 33 3.81 -4.98 6.55
C THR A 33 5.30 -5.21 6.77
N GLN A 34 5.78 -6.43 6.55
CA GLN A 34 7.20 -6.76 6.66
C GLN A 34 8.04 -5.99 5.65
N VAL A 35 7.60 -5.91 4.39
CA VAL A 35 8.28 -5.17 3.32
C VAL A 35 8.36 -3.69 3.67
N LEU A 36 7.26 -3.08 4.10
CA LEU A 36 7.21 -1.65 4.45
C LEU A 36 8.08 -1.29 5.68
N VAL A 37 8.20 -2.21 6.65
CA VAL A 37 9.09 -2.02 7.81
C VAL A 37 10.56 -2.31 7.46
N ALA A 38 10.82 -3.21 6.52
CA ALA A 38 12.17 -3.67 6.18
C ALA A 38 12.86 -2.87 5.04
N MET A 39 12.11 -2.26 4.11
CA MET A 39 12.67 -1.57 2.92
C MET A 39 12.76 -0.04 3.03
N ALA A 40 13.80 0.49 2.39
CA ALA A 40 14.12 1.90 2.07
C ALA A 40 14.37 2.86 3.26
N GLU A 41 13.36 3.15 4.07
CA GLU A 41 13.43 4.04 5.25
C GLU A 41 12.46 3.47 6.27
N LYS A 42 12.92 2.51 7.10
CA LYS A 42 12.10 1.77 8.09
C LYS A 42 10.88 2.57 8.55
N LEU A 43 9.71 2.28 8.00
CA LEU A 43 8.49 2.89 8.49
C LEU A 43 8.25 2.38 9.91
N ASP A 44 7.97 3.29 10.83
CA ASP A 44 7.57 2.90 12.18
C ASP A 44 6.31 2.03 12.05
N PRO A 45 6.25 0.86 12.71
CA PRO A 45 5.07 -0.02 12.64
C PRO A 45 3.75 0.72 12.91
N ARG A 46 3.77 1.76 13.77
CA ARG A 46 2.59 2.59 14.06
C ARG A 46 2.10 3.39 12.85
N ILE A 47 3.02 3.82 11.99
CA ILE A 47 2.69 4.50 10.73
C ILE A 47 2.10 3.52 9.74
N VAL A 48 2.62 2.28 9.68
CA VAL A 48 2.04 1.23 8.83
C VAL A 48 0.60 0.92 9.26
N GLU A 49 0.35 0.75 10.56
CA GLU A 49 -1.00 0.57 11.12
C GLU A 49 -1.93 1.75 10.80
N GLU A 50 -1.42 2.98 10.85
CA GLU A 50 -2.17 4.18 10.47
C GLU A 50 -2.52 4.23 8.99
N ILE A 51 -1.59 3.86 8.11
CA ILE A 51 -1.84 3.76 6.68
C ILE A 51 -2.94 2.72 6.42
N LEU A 52 -2.79 1.50 6.93
CA LEU A 52 -3.77 0.42 6.73
C LEU A 52 -5.16 0.79 7.25
N ARG A 53 -5.24 1.47 8.40
CA ARG A 53 -6.50 1.98 8.94
C ARG A 53 -7.10 3.06 8.04
N SER A 54 -6.28 4.01 7.56
CA SER A 54 -6.74 5.14 6.75
C SER A 54 -7.17 4.73 5.35
N THR A 55 -6.57 3.68 4.79
CA THR A 55 -6.96 3.07 3.51
C THR A 55 -8.03 1.99 3.66
N GLU A 56 -8.59 1.81 4.87
CA GLU A 56 -9.56 0.76 5.23
C GLU A 56 -9.16 -0.63 4.75
N THR A 57 -7.85 -0.90 4.71
CA THR A 57 -7.29 -2.12 4.16
C THR A 57 -7.40 -3.23 5.18
N LYS A 58 -8.04 -4.33 4.78
CA LYS A 58 -8.24 -5.53 5.58
C LYS A 58 -7.92 -6.74 4.74
N ASP A 59 -7.39 -7.74 5.40
CA ASP A 59 -7.23 -9.08 4.88
C ASP A 59 -8.54 -9.87 4.93
N ASP A 60 -8.62 -10.89 4.09
CA ASP A 60 -9.65 -11.92 4.12
C ASP A 60 -9.31 -13.03 5.12
N ALA A 61 -10.09 -14.12 5.10
CA ALA A 61 -9.88 -15.26 6.01
C ALA A 61 -8.54 -15.98 5.82
N GLU A 62 -7.84 -15.76 4.70
CA GLU A 62 -6.55 -16.36 4.36
C GLU A 62 -5.38 -15.40 4.62
N GLY A 63 -5.64 -14.20 5.13
CA GLY A 63 -4.61 -13.19 5.37
C GLY A 63 -4.20 -12.42 4.12
N MET A 64 -5.00 -12.50 3.05
CA MET A 64 -4.74 -11.89 1.76
C MET A 64 -5.57 -10.61 1.59
N PHE A 65 -5.01 -9.60 0.93
CA PHE A 65 -5.73 -8.36 0.61
C PHE A 65 -5.51 -7.96 -0.84
N ASN A 66 -6.46 -7.20 -1.39
CA ASN A 66 -6.36 -6.67 -2.74
C ASN A 66 -5.48 -5.42 -2.77
N TYR A 67 -4.30 -5.53 -3.40
CA TYR A 67 -3.34 -4.43 -3.40
C TYR A 67 -3.69 -3.29 -4.36
N ASP A 68 -4.50 -3.53 -5.39
CA ASP A 68 -5.02 -2.48 -6.27
C ASP A 68 -5.92 -1.50 -5.50
N ILE A 69 -6.82 -2.04 -4.68
CA ILE A 69 -7.71 -1.22 -3.81
C ILE A 69 -6.87 -0.41 -2.82
N PHE A 70 -5.88 -1.04 -2.20
CA PHE A 70 -4.96 -0.37 -1.27
C PHE A 70 -4.21 0.79 -1.94
N VAL A 71 -3.58 0.59 -3.09
CA VAL A 71 -2.81 1.63 -3.78
C VAL A 71 -3.71 2.78 -4.22
N LYS A 72 -4.91 2.49 -4.73
CA LYS A 72 -5.90 3.53 -5.07
C LYS A 72 -6.30 4.36 -3.86
N ALA A 73 -6.52 3.73 -2.71
CA ALA A 73 -6.83 4.43 -1.48
C ALA A 73 -5.63 5.25 -0.98
N LEU A 74 -4.41 4.71 -1.07
CA LEU A 74 -3.17 5.38 -0.67
C LEU A 74 -2.93 6.65 -1.48
N LEU A 75 -3.06 6.58 -2.81
CA LEU A 75 -2.84 7.71 -3.71
C LEU A 75 -3.94 8.78 -3.62
N LYS A 76 -5.15 8.41 -3.19
CA LYS A 76 -6.21 9.36 -2.88
C LYS A 76 -5.87 10.20 -1.64
N GLY A 77 -5.02 9.69 -0.75
CA GLY A 77 -4.59 10.35 0.47
C GLY A 77 -5.68 10.45 1.54
N PRO A 78 -5.33 10.89 2.76
CA PRO A 78 -6.26 11.02 3.89
C PRO A 78 -7.26 12.18 3.73
N PHE A 79 -7.09 13.02 2.69
CA PHE A 79 -7.98 14.14 2.38
C PHE A 79 -8.58 13.93 0.98
N PRO A 80 -9.76 13.28 0.88
CA PRO A 80 -10.41 12.94 -0.39
C PRO A 80 -10.71 14.10 -1.35
N ASN A 81 -10.51 15.37 -1.00
CA ASN A 81 -10.75 16.53 -1.86
C ASN A 81 -10.03 17.77 -1.31
N GLU A 82 -8.79 18.01 -1.71
CA GLU A 82 -8.41 19.38 -2.07
C GLU A 82 -8.12 19.35 -3.57
N SER A 83 -9.18 19.61 -4.34
CA SER A 83 -9.01 20.08 -5.71
C SER A 83 -8.14 21.33 -5.64
N THR A 84 -7.08 21.32 -6.47
CA THR A 84 -6.39 22.46 -7.10
C THR A 84 -6.91 23.85 -6.79
#